data_AF-A0A2H3KHB5-F1
#
_entry.id   AF-A0A2H3KHB5-F1
#
_cell.length_a   1.000
_cell.length_b   1.000
_cell.length_c   1.000
_cell.angle_alpha   90.00
_cell.angle_beta   90.00
_cell.angle_gamma   90.00
#
_symmetry.space_group_name_H-M   'P 1'
#
loop_
_entity.id
_entity.type
_entity.pdbx_description
1 polymer ?
#
loop_
_entity_poly.entity_id
_entity_poly.type
_entity_poly.pdbx_seq_one_letter_code
_entity_poly.pdbx_strand_id
1 'polypeptide(L)'
;MSEIIKTFKFESEGVEFLLHIKKGVHPTYSGETIYLDGEIKSKNPELKVIHSTNGLSKTAKLKYKETYVFFISYSPSVEEGFRWKNYDNKTKVLICNSSTQKKENCIKQSKYIPLIGDYFMESIKNIKKKMVLLEIALNDCFENKR
;
A
#
# COMPACT_ATOMS: atom_id res chain seq x y z
N MET A 1 -12.25 -4.97 -17.86
CA MET A 1 -12.21 -5.56 -16.51
C MET A 1 -10.74 -5.83 -16.16
N SER A 2 -10.27 -5.51 -14.95
CA SER A 2 -8.87 -5.75 -14.53
C SER A 2 -8.68 -7.17 -13.99
N GLU A 3 -7.59 -7.82 -14.37
CA GLU A 3 -7.25 -9.19 -13.99
C GLU A 3 -6.00 -9.19 -13.08
N ILE A 4 -5.99 -10.00 -12.02
CA ILE A 4 -4.80 -10.17 -11.17
C ILE A 4 -3.88 -11.20 -11.82
N ILE A 5 -2.64 -10.81 -12.09
CA ILE A 5 -1.59 -11.72 -12.57
C ILE A 5 -0.91 -12.41 -11.39
N LYS A 6 -0.58 -11.64 -10.35
CA LYS A 6 0.10 -12.16 -9.16
C LYS A 6 -0.21 -11.32 -7.93
N THR A 7 -0.30 -11.98 -6.79
CA THR A 7 -0.50 -11.36 -5.47
C THR A 7 0.70 -11.63 -4.58
N PHE A 8 1.12 -10.61 -3.86
CA PHE A 8 2.11 -10.68 -2.80
C PHE A 8 1.44 -10.25 -1.52
N LYS A 9 1.55 -11.08 -0.48
CA LYS A 9 0.91 -10.85 0.81
C LYS A 9 1.98 -10.52 1.84
N PHE A 10 1.77 -9.43 2.58
CA PHE A 10 2.53 -9.03 3.74
C PHE A 10 1.60 -8.97 4.94
N GLU A 11 2.03 -9.48 6.10
CA GLU A 11 1.19 -9.54 7.29
C GLU A 11 2.01 -9.24 8.54
N SER A 12 1.47 -8.39 9.41
CA SER A 12 2.07 -8.08 10.71
C SER A 12 1.03 -7.47 11.64
N GLU A 13 1.04 -7.87 12.93
CA GLU A 13 0.20 -7.30 14.00
C GLU A 13 -1.30 -7.24 13.67
N GLY A 14 -1.82 -8.27 13.00
CA GLY A 14 -3.23 -8.35 12.59
C GLY A 14 -3.61 -7.46 11.41
N VAL A 15 -2.62 -6.88 10.71
CA VAL A 15 -2.80 -6.09 9.48
C VAL A 15 -2.26 -6.89 8.30
N GLU A 16 -3.08 -7.02 7.26
CA GLU A 16 -2.73 -7.67 5.99
C GLU A 16 -2.65 -6.62 4.89
N PHE A 17 -1.53 -6.61 4.16
CA PHE A 17 -1.36 -5.82 2.95
C PHE A 17 -1.15 -6.75 1.76
N LEU A 18 -2.05 -6.66 0.79
CA LEU A 18 -2.02 -7.39 -0.47
C LEU A 18 -1.58 -6.44 -1.57
N LEU A 19 -0.48 -6.78 -2.24
CA LEU A 19 0.04 -6.05 -3.38
C LEU A 19 -0.11 -6.91 -4.63
N HIS A 20 -0.82 -6.41 -5.62
CA HIS A 20 -1.15 -7.11 -6.84
C HIS A 20 -0.41 -6.52 -8.03
N ILE A 21 0.15 -7.39 -8.87
CA ILE A 21 0.43 -7.05 -10.27
C ILE A 21 -0.84 -7.35 -11.05
N LYS A 22 -1.44 -6.32 -11.64
CA LYS A 22 -2.69 -6.43 -12.40
C LYS A 22 -2.47 -6.14 -13.88
N LYS A 23 -3.29 -6.79 -14.69
CA LYS A 23 -3.52 -6.49 -16.10
C LYS A 23 -4.81 -5.70 -16.24
N GLY A 24 -4.82 -4.66 -17.05
CA GLY A 24 -6.05 -3.93 -17.35
C GLY A 24 -6.03 -3.30 -18.73
N VAL A 25 -7.02 -2.47 -19.00
CA VAL A 25 -7.09 -1.63 -20.20
C VAL A 25 -6.90 -0.19 -19.74
N HIS A 26 -6.01 0.56 -20.39
CA HIS A 26 -5.83 1.97 -20.04
C HIS A 26 -7.11 2.76 -20.37
N PRO A 27 -7.59 3.66 -19.49
CA PRO A 27 -8.80 4.45 -19.77
C PRO A 27 -8.69 5.31 -21.05
N THR A 28 -7.48 5.80 -21.32
CA THR A 28 -7.20 6.78 -22.40
C THR A 28 -6.43 6.23 -23.60
N TYR A 29 -5.69 5.12 -23.45
CA TYR A 29 -4.82 4.60 -24.51
C TYR A 29 -5.31 3.22 -24.95
N SER A 30 -5.31 2.97 -26.26
CA SER A 30 -5.56 1.64 -26.80
C SER A 30 -4.37 0.72 -26.48
N GLY A 31 -4.52 -0.14 -25.46
CA GLY A 31 -3.50 -1.11 -25.10
C GLY A 31 -3.78 -1.83 -23.78
N GLU A 32 -3.30 -3.07 -23.69
CA GLU A 32 -3.22 -3.77 -22.41
C GLU A 32 -2.20 -3.06 -21.51
N THR A 33 -2.50 -2.96 -20.22
CA THR A 33 -1.63 -2.31 -19.23
C THR A 33 -1.24 -3.25 -18.13
N ILE A 34 -0.04 -3.04 -17.58
CA ILE A 34 0.49 -3.73 -16.42
C ILE A 34 0.81 -2.70 -15.34
N TYR A 35 0.22 -2.86 -14.17
CA TYR A 35 0.34 -1.91 -13.07
C TYR A 35 0.25 -2.61 -11.71
N LEU A 36 0.66 -1.89 -10.67
CA LEU A 36 0.50 -2.31 -9.28
C LEU A 36 -0.79 -1.75 -8.70
N ASP A 37 -1.44 -2.55 -7.87
CA ASP A 37 -2.60 -2.16 -7.07
C ASP A 37 -2.48 -2.77 -5.68
N GLY A 38 -2.98 -2.09 -4.66
CA GLY A 38 -2.78 -2.48 -3.27
C GLY A 38 -4.05 -2.44 -2.46
N GLU A 39 -4.24 -3.43 -1.61
CA GLU A 39 -5.35 -3.54 -0.68
C GLU A 39 -4.80 -3.75 0.73
N ILE A 40 -5.39 -3.07 1.72
CA ILE A 40 -5.02 -3.23 3.12
C ILE A 40 -6.26 -3.58 3.94
N LYS A 41 -6.09 -4.55 4.84
CA LYS A 41 -7.11 -5.03 5.78
C LYS A 41 -6.52 -5.00 7.17
N SER A 42 -7.33 -4.61 8.15
CA SER A 42 -6.94 -4.66 9.57
C SER A 42 -7.96 -5.47 10.33
N LYS A 43 -7.46 -6.46 11.08
CA LYS A 43 -8.19 -7.14 12.17
C LYS A 43 -7.78 -6.60 13.54
N ASN A 44 -6.82 -5.68 13.58
CA ASN A 44 -6.39 -5.02 14.81
C ASN A 44 -7.38 -3.92 15.19
N PRO A 45 -8.02 -3.99 16.38
CA PRO A 45 -9.08 -3.07 16.78
C PRO A 45 -8.61 -1.61 16.97
N GLU A 46 -7.32 -1.39 17.19
CA GLU A 46 -6.75 -0.06 17.36
C GLU A 46 -6.38 0.61 16.03
N LEU A 47 -6.36 -0.15 14.94
CA LEU A 47 -5.94 0.31 13.62
C LEU A 47 -7.13 0.36 12.67
N LYS A 48 -7.46 1.59 12.23
CA LYS A 48 -8.56 1.84 11.29
C LYS A 48 -8.04 2.00 9.88
N VAL A 49 -8.63 1.25 8.94
CA VAL A 49 -8.39 1.46 7.51
C VAL A 49 -9.35 2.53 6.99
N ILE A 50 -8.81 3.51 6.28
CA ILE A 50 -9.58 4.59 5.66
C ILE A 50 -9.36 4.54 4.16
N HIS A 51 -10.45 4.46 3.40
CA HIS A 51 -10.44 4.55 1.95
C HIS A 51 -10.96 5.89 1.50
N SER A 52 -10.40 6.42 0.42
CA SER A 52 -10.90 7.62 -0.25
C SER A 52 -10.64 7.54 -1.74
N THR A 53 -11.53 8.16 -2.52
CA THR A 53 -11.42 8.27 -3.96
C THR A 53 -11.47 9.75 -4.34
N ASN A 54 -10.49 10.22 -5.09
CA ASN A 54 -10.46 11.57 -5.64
C ASN A 54 -10.28 11.49 -7.16
N GLY A 55 -11.35 11.78 -7.90
CA GLY A 55 -11.41 11.52 -9.33
C GLY A 55 -11.12 10.04 -9.63
N LEU A 56 -10.05 9.79 -10.39
CA LEU A 56 -9.61 8.43 -10.72
C LEU A 56 -8.64 7.83 -9.70
N SER A 57 -8.10 8.64 -8.78
CA SER A 57 -7.15 8.17 -7.77
C SER A 57 -7.88 7.51 -6.60
N LYS A 58 -7.45 6.31 -6.25
CA LYS A 58 -7.90 5.58 -5.06
C LYS A 58 -6.80 5.62 -4.00
N THR A 59 -7.17 5.77 -2.74
CA THR A 59 -6.23 5.87 -1.63
C THR A 59 -6.70 4.99 -0.49
N ALA A 60 -5.77 4.28 0.14
CA ALA A 60 -5.99 3.59 1.40
C ALA A 60 -4.95 4.04 2.42
N LYS A 61 -5.40 4.35 3.63
CA LYS A 61 -4.57 4.78 4.75
C LYS A 61 -4.84 3.87 5.94
N LEU A 62 -3.80 3.55 6.69
CA LEU A 62 -3.93 2.97 8.02
C LEU A 62 -3.79 4.09 9.05
N LYS A 63 -4.70 4.15 10.01
CA LYS A 63 -4.72 5.17 11.07
C LYS A 63 -4.62 4.49 12.43
N TYR A 64 -3.70 4.96 13.26
CA TYR A 64 -3.62 4.64 14.69
C TYR A 64 -4.01 5.89 15.47
N LYS A 65 -5.10 5.83 16.24
CA LYS A 65 -5.70 7.01 16.91
C LYS A 65 -5.91 8.16 15.89
N GLU A 66 -5.24 9.30 16.08
CA GLU A 66 -5.32 10.48 15.21
C GLU A 66 -4.21 10.57 14.15
N THR A 67 -3.29 9.60 14.09
CA THR A 67 -2.12 9.64 13.19
C THR A 67 -2.25 8.65 12.05
N TYR A 68 -1.94 9.09 10.82
CA TYR A 68 -1.75 8.17 9.68
C TYR A 68 -0.37 7.53 9.75
N VAL A 69 -0.34 6.21 9.62
CA VAL A 69 0.85 5.40 9.87
C VAL A 69 1.28 4.61 8.64
N PHE A 70 0.37 4.35 7.72
CA PHE A 70 0.65 3.77 6.41
C PHE A 70 -0.22 4.43 5.35
N PHE A 71 0.33 4.65 4.16
CA PHE A 71 -0.33 5.28 3.04
C PHE A 71 -0.01 4.55 1.75
N ILE A 72 -1.05 4.22 0.99
CA ILE A 72 -0.95 3.80 -0.40
C ILE A 72 -2.00 4.53 -1.25
N SER A 73 -1.66 4.76 -2.51
CA SER A 73 -2.59 5.31 -3.49
C SER A 73 -2.33 4.70 -4.86
N TYR A 74 -3.37 4.56 -5.66
CA TYR A 74 -3.26 4.21 -7.06
C TYR A 74 -3.93 5.29 -7.90
N SER A 75 -3.20 5.80 -8.88
CA SER A 75 -3.74 6.63 -9.96
C SER A 75 -3.65 5.83 -11.27
N PRO A 76 -4.70 5.77 -12.10
CA PRO A 76 -4.65 5.09 -13.39
C PRO A 76 -4.13 6.02 -14.48
N SER A 77 -2.96 6.63 -14.28
CA SER A 77 -2.32 7.48 -15.27
C SER A 77 -0.96 6.91 -15.67
N VAL A 78 -0.51 7.18 -16.90
CA VAL A 78 0.79 6.68 -17.37
C VAL A 78 1.95 7.29 -16.57
N GLU A 79 1.77 8.50 -16.04
CA GLU A 79 2.80 9.22 -15.28
C GLU A 79 2.75 8.97 -13.77
N GLU A 80 1.60 8.54 -13.27
CA GLU A 80 1.38 8.20 -11.87
C GLU A 80 0.56 6.90 -11.79
N GLY A 81 1.22 5.83 -11.36
CA GLY A 81 0.63 4.52 -11.07
C GLY A 81 0.39 4.35 -9.56
N PHE A 82 1.01 3.32 -9.00
CA PHE A 82 0.94 3.04 -7.56
C PHE A 82 1.88 3.94 -6.77
N ARG A 83 1.46 4.45 -5.62
CA ARG A 83 2.20 5.35 -4.74
C ARG A 83 2.20 4.83 -3.32
N TRP A 84 3.31 5.05 -2.62
CA TRP A 84 3.45 4.77 -1.20
C TRP A 84 4.27 5.87 -0.53
N LYS A 85 4.24 5.96 0.80
CA LYS A 85 4.93 7.01 1.57
C LYS A 85 4.52 8.43 1.13
N ASN A 86 3.21 8.69 1.14
CA ASN A 86 2.57 9.99 0.91
C ASN A 86 3.27 10.84 -0.18
N TYR A 87 3.20 10.39 -1.44
CA TYR A 87 3.68 11.06 -2.66
C TYR A 87 5.17 10.99 -2.97
N ASP A 88 6.03 10.56 -2.04
CA ASP A 88 7.47 10.45 -2.29
C ASP A 88 7.81 9.40 -3.35
N ASN A 89 7.09 8.28 -3.30
CA ASN A 89 7.38 7.13 -4.14
C ASN A 89 6.22 6.80 -5.07
N LYS A 90 6.54 6.53 -6.35
CA LYS A 90 5.55 6.16 -7.36
C LYS A 90 6.08 5.17 -8.39
N THR A 91 5.18 4.33 -8.89
CA THR A 91 5.34 3.55 -10.12
C THR A 91 4.57 4.22 -11.27
N LYS A 92 4.65 3.63 -12.45
CA LYS A 92 3.89 4.03 -13.65
C LYS A 92 2.98 2.89 -14.10
N VAL A 93 1.91 3.24 -14.81
CA VAL A 93 1.14 2.27 -15.59
C VAL A 93 1.90 1.97 -16.89
N LEU A 94 2.21 0.70 -17.14
CA LEU A 94 3.03 0.29 -18.30
C LEU A 94 2.13 -0.26 -19.41
N ILE A 95 2.16 0.36 -20.59
CA ILE A 95 1.41 -0.08 -21.77
C ILE A 95 2.17 -1.22 -22.46
N CYS A 96 1.45 -2.23 -22.93
CA CYS A 96 1.97 -3.42 -23.59
C CYS A 96 1.35 -3.56 -24.98
N ASN A 97 2.21 -3.69 -26.00
CA ASN A 97 1.82 -3.93 -27.40
C ASN A 97 2.18 -5.36 -27.86
N SER A 98 2.80 -6.16 -27.00
CA SER A 98 3.18 -7.55 -27.30
C SER A 98 3.24 -8.42 -26.04
N SER A 99 3.23 -9.74 -26.25
CA SER A 99 3.39 -10.72 -25.18
C SER A 99 4.77 -10.63 -24.50
N THR A 100 5.82 -10.29 -25.26
CA THR A 100 7.17 -10.03 -24.74
C THR A 100 7.17 -8.82 -23.81
N GLN A 101 6.61 -7.70 -24.24
CA GLN A 101 6.51 -6.49 -23.41
C GLN A 101 5.71 -6.74 -22.13
N LYS A 102 4.67 -7.57 -22.19
CA LYS A 102 3.89 -7.95 -21.01
C LYS A 102 4.76 -8.65 -19.97
N LYS A 103 5.59 -9.61 -20.37
CA LYS A 103 6.52 -10.32 -19.48
C LYS A 103 7.54 -9.35 -18.87
N GLU A 104 8.16 -8.50 -19.71
CA GLU A 104 9.13 -7.51 -19.26
C GLU A 104 8.53 -6.50 -18.28
N ASN A 105 7.33 -6.00 -18.57
CA ASN A 105 6.64 -5.05 -17.72
C ASN A 105 6.21 -5.67 -16.39
N CYS A 106 5.81 -6.94 -16.36
CA CYS A 106 5.62 -7.69 -15.11
C CYS A 106 6.90 -7.75 -14.27
N ILE A 107 8.05 -8.06 -14.89
CA ILE A 107 9.35 -8.07 -14.20
C ILE A 107 9.72 -6.68 -13.69
N LYS A 108 9.44 -5.61 -14.47
CA LYS A 108 9.67 -4.23 -14.02
C LYS A 108 8.82 -3.88 -12.81
N GLN A 109 7.53 -4.23 -12.80
CA GLN A 109 6.67 -4.00 -11.64
C GLN A 109 7.11 -4.83 -10.43
N SER A 110 7.57 -6.07 -10.62
CA SER A 110 7.98 -6.94 -9.50
C SER A 110 9.17 -6.39 -8.71
N LYS A 111 10.00 -5.52 -9.31
CA LYS A 111 11.13 -4.86 -8.63
C LYS A 111 10.69 -3.91 -7.51
N TYR A 112 9.47 -3.40 -7.55
CA TYR A 112 8.94 -2.52 -6.50
C TYR A 112 8.33 -3.28 -5.33
N ILE A 113 8.05 -4.58 -5.49
CA ILE A 113 7.37 -5.38 -4.45
C ILE A 113 8.17 -5.40 -3.14
N PRO A 114 9.50 -5.66 -3.12
CA PRO A 114 10.27 -5.61 -1.88
C PRO A 114 10.26 -4.22 -1.24
N LEU A 115 10.44 -3.16 -2.05
CA LEU A 115 10.47 -1.78 -1.54
C LEU A 115 9.16 -1.37 -0.86
N ILE A 116 8.03 -1.76 -1.44
CA ILE A 116 6.71 -1.46 -0.86
C ILE A 116 6.45 -2.36 0.36
N GLY A 117 6.89 -3.62 0.30
CA GLY A 117 6.83 -4.55 1.44
C GLY A 117 7.63 -4.06 2.65
N ASP A 118 8.86 -3.61 2.44
CA ASP A 118 9.73 -3.07 3.47
C ASP A 118 9.11 -1.81 4.10
N TYR A 119 8.56 -0.92 3.27
CA TYR A 119 7.82 0.25 3.75
C TYR A 119 6.63 -0.15 4.63
N PHE A 120 5.86 -1.17 4.24
CA PHE A 120 4.77 -1.68 5.07
C PHE A 120 5.29 -2.22 6.41
N MET A 121 6.29 -3.08 6.40
CA MET A 121 6.86 -3.68 7.63
C MET A 121 7.45 -2.62 8.56
N GLU A 122 8.15 -1.62 8.02
CA GLU A 122 8.68 -0.51 8.79
C GLU A 122 7.56 0.34 9.41
N SER A 123 6.50 0.62 8.63
CA SER A 123 5.33 1.35 9.12
C SER A 123 4.68 0.65 10.31
N ILE A 124 4.47 -0.67 10.23
CA ILE A 124 3.88 -1.45 11.34
C ILE A 124 4.82 -1.51 12.54
N LYS A 125 6.12 -1.73 12.33
CA LYS A 125 7.13 -1.74 13.42
C LYS A 125 7.16 -0.41 14.18
N ASN A 126 7.04 0.71 13.47
CA ASN A 126 7.02 2.04 14.08
C ASN A 126 5.74 2.29 14.90
N ILE A 127 4.59 1.74 14.48
CA ILE A 127 3.37 1.75 15.30
C ILE A 127 3.60 0.99 16.59
N LYS A 128 4.12 -0.25 16.51
CA LYS A 128 4.35 -1.10 17.69
C LYS A 128 5.20 -0.38 18.74
N LYS A 129 6.29 0.27 18.32
CA LYS A 129 7.13 1.07 19.23
C LYS A 129 6.34 2.20 19.90
N LYS A 130 5.49 2.90 19.15
CA LYS A 130 4.65 3.98 19.69
C LYS A 130 3.59 3.47 20.67
N MET A 131 3.00 2.30 20.40
CA MET A 131 2.03 1.67 21.31
C MET A 131 2.68 1.34 22.65
N VAL A 132 3.83 0.64 22.62
CA VAL A 132 4.58 0.28 23.83
C VAL A 132 4.99 1.50 24.63
N LEU A 133 5.49 2.56 23.99
CA LEU A 133 5.88 3.79 24.68
C LEU A 133 4.70 4.48 25.37
N LEU A 134 3.51 4.47 24.76
CA LEU A 134 2.30 5.04 25.35
C LEU A 134 1.78 4.19 26.52
N GLU A 135 1.86 2.86 26.42
CA GLU A 135 1.50 1.96 27.53
C GLU A 135 2.42 2.17 28.73
N ILE A 136 3.74 2.26 28.52
CA ILE A 136 4.72 2.52 29.58
C ILE A 136 4.43 3.87 30.24
N ALA A 137 4.26 4.94 29.46
CA ALA A 137 3.99 6.27 30.00
C ALA A 137 2.70 6.32 30.85
N LEU A 138 1.67 5.56 30.47
CA LEU A 138 0.44 5.45 31.26
C LEU A 138 0.71 4.73 32.58
N ASN A 139 1.40 3.59 32.56
CA ASN A 139 1.71 2.84 33.78
C ASN A 139 2.53 3.67 34.77
N ASP A 140 3.55 4.40 34.30
CA ASP A 140 4.35 5.30 35.13
C ASP A 140 3.50 6.44 35.75
N CYS A 141 2.48 6.93 35.04
CA CYS A 141 1.54 7.91 35.59
C CYS A 141 0.61 7.32 36.68
N PHE A 142 0.31 6.02 36.63
CA PHE A 142 -0.55 5.36 37.60
C PHE A 142 0.21 4.80 38.81
N GLU A 143 1.51 4.49 38.67
CA GLU A 143 2.36 4.06 39.78
C GLU A 143 2.79 5.20 40.70
N ASN A 144 2.85 6.45 40.21
CA ASN A 144 3.19 7.64 41.00
C ASN A 144 2.05 8.16 41.91
N LYS A 145 1.02 7.35 42.18
CA LYS A 145 -0.08 7.66 43.11
C LYS A 145 -0.06 6.77 44.37
N ARG A 146 1.12 6.40 44.86
CA ARG A 146 1.29 5.72 46.16
C ARG A 146 2.06 6.58 47.15
#